data_AF-A0A1G8XQZ5-F1
#
_entry.id   AF-A0A1G8XQZ5-F1
#
_cell.length_a   1.000
_cell.length_b   1.000
_cell.length_c   1.000
_cell.angle_alpha   90.00
_cell.angle_beta   90.00
_cell.angle_gamma   90.00
#
_symmetry.space_group_name_H-M   'P 1'
#
loop_
_entity.id
_entity.type
_entity.pdbx_description
1 polymer ?
#
loop_
_entity_poly.entity_id
_entity_poly.type
_entity_poly.pdbx_seq_one_letter_code
_entity_poly.pdbx_strand_id
1 'polypeptide(L)'
;MARRMGWKFPPLPKADLSDASLKNRSPFHHPQGSKALLQHTLADLIHFIGALNYEKLISLPHPASRYEVERVIVGITYERTGVDIEEIKPSSRFTYDLGID
;
A
#
# COMPACT_ATOMS: atom_id res chain seq x y z
N MET A 1 14.84 14.56 0.34
CA MET A 1 15.77 13.64 -0.35
C MET A 1 15.05 12.68 -1.30
N ALA A 2 14.03 11.93 -0.87
CA ALA A 2 13.38 10.89 -1.67
C ALA A 2 12.75 11.36 -3.01
N ARG A 3 12.06 12.52 -3.02
CA ARG A 3 11.54 13.13 -4.27
C ARG A 3 12.61 13.41 -5.32
N ARG A 4 13.86 13.66 -4.89
CA ARG A 4 14.99 13.97 -5.77
C ARG A 4 15.51 12.72 -6.51
N MET A 5 15.17 11.51 -6.03
CA MET A 5 15.52 10.22 -6.65
C MET A 5 14.38 9.63 -7.49
N GLY A 6 13.23 10.34 -7.59
CA GLY A 6 12.06 9.86 -8.32
C GLY A 6 11.40 8.63 -7.69
N TRP A 7 11.49 8.46 -6.37
CA TRP A 7 10.82 7.38 -5.65
C TRP A 7 9.35 7.74 -5.39
N LYS A 8 8.44 6.79 -5.64
CA LYS A 8 7.02 6.88 -5.34
C LYS A 8 6.77 6.41 -3.90
N PHE A 9 5.86 7.08 -3.19
CA PHE A 9 5.44 6.71 -1.83
C PHE A 9 3.92 6.60 -1.79
N PRO A 10 3.36 5.67 -0.98
CA PRO A 10 1.92 5.62 -0.81
C PRO A 10 1.41 6.93 -0.18
N PRO A 11 0.20 7.37 -0.53
CA PRO A 11 -0.40 8.57 0.05
C PRO A 11 -0.68 8.33 1.53
N LEU A 12 0.02 9.02 2.44
CA LEU A 12 -0.28 8.92 3.86
C LEU A 12 -1.67 9.52 4.15
N PRO A 13 -2.60 8.79 4.79
CA PRO A 13 -3.90 9.32 5.15
C PRO A 13 -3.73 10.56 6.02
N LYS A 14 -4.32 11.70 5.62
CA LYS A 14 -4.24 12.94 6.41
C LYS A 14 -4.83 12.77 7.82
N ALA A 15 -5.78 11.85 7.97
CA ALA A 15 -6.35 11.47 9.26
C ALA A 15 -5.29 10.87 10.20
N ASP A 16 -4.34 10.08 9.70
CA ASP A 16 -3.25 9.48 10.47
C ASP A 16 -2.22 10.51 10.94
N LEU A 17 -2.14 11.64 10.24
CA LEU A 17 -1.22 12.74 10.54
C LEU A 17 -1.85 13.82 11.44
N SER A 18 -3.10 13.64 11.87
CA SER A 18 -3.81 14.61 12.71
C SER A 18 -3.49 14.43 14.20
N ASP A 19 -3.30 15.55 14.91
CA ASP A 19 -3.05 15.56 16.37
C ASP A 19 -4.15 14.82 17.17
N ALA A 20 -5.38 14.81 16.66
CA ALA A 20 -6.51 14.10 17.24
C ALA A 20 -6.32 12.56 17.19
N SER A 21 -5.76 12.03 16.10
CA SER A 21 -5.47 10.61 15.93
C SER A 21 -4.30 10.15 16.81
N LEU A 22 -3.31 11.02 17.03
CA LEU A 22 -2.16 10.74 17.90
C LEU A 22 -2.50 10.75 19.40
N LYS A 23 -3.41 11.64 19.82
CA LYS A 23 -3.84 11.78 21.23
C LYS A 23 -4.86 10.73 21.67
N ASN A 24 -5.67 10.20 20.75
CA ASN A 24 -6.67 9.17 21.03
C ASN A 24 -6.14 7.72 20.93
N ARG A 25 -4.81 7.53 20.90
CA ARG A 25 -4.18 6.21 21.04
C ARG A 25 -4.33 5.68 22.47
N SER A 26 -5.55 5.46 22.91
CA SER A 26 -5.79 4.57 24.03
C SER A 26 -5.55 3.14 23.52
N PRO A 27 -4.67 2.33 24.12
CA PRO A 27 -4.33 1.01 23.58
C PRO A 27 -5.51 0.03 23.50
N PHE A 28 -6.69 0.39 24.00
CA PHE A 28 -7.84 -0.49 24.16
C PHE A 28 -9.21 0.13 23.82
N HIS A 29 -9.29 1.24 23.07
CA HIS A 29 -10.60 1.80 22.69
C HIS A 29 -10.64 2.25 21.23
N HIS A 30 -11.39 1.51 20.41
CA HIS A 30 -11.64 1.80 19.00
C HIS A 30 -13.05 2.38 18.83
N PRO A 31 -13.19 3.67 18.47
CA PRO A 31 -14.48 4.20 18.08
C PRO A 31 -14.89 3.58 16.73
N GLN A 32 -15.99 2.84 16.74
CA GLN A 32 -16.63 2.33 15.53
C GLN A 32 -17.23 3.49 14.73
N GLY A 33 -16.83 3.67 13.47
CA GLY A 33 -17.58 4.49 12.52
C GLY A 33 -16.82 5.50 11.65
N SER A 34 -15.50 5.66 11.79
CA SER A 34 -14.70 6.24 10.70
C SER A 34 -14.21 5.10 9.82
N LYS A 35 -14.13 5.26 8.49
CA LYS A 35 -13.35 4.37 7.61
C LYS A 35 -12.05 4.07 8.35
N ALA A 36 -11.96 2.85 8.89
CA ALA A 36 -11.03 2.55 9.96
C ALA A 36 -9.66 3.06 9.54
N LEU A 37 -9.03 3.89 10.39
CA LEU A 37 -7.61 4.18 10.32
C LEU A 37 -6.95 2.89 9.87
N LEU A 38 -6.50 2.83 8.61
CA LEU A 38 -6.02 1.58 8.06
C LEU A 38 -4.85 1.22 8.98
N GLN A 39 -4.99 0.15 9.76
CA GLN A 39 -4.00 -0.25 10.75
C GLN A 39 -2.84 -0.90 10.01
N HIS A 40 -2.21 -0.14 9.13
CA HIS A 40 -1.07 -0.54 8.37
C HIS A 40 0.13 -0.65 9.29
N THR A 41 0.82 -1.75 9.14
CA THR A 41 2.07 -2.04 9.80
C THR A 41 3.23 -1.42 9.01
N LEU A 42 4.41 -1.37 9.63
CA LEU A 42 5.64 -1.05 8.90
C LEU A 42 5.88 -2.02 7.73
N ALA A 43 5.47 -3.28 7.87
CA ALA A 43 5.57 -4.26 6.79
C ALA A 43 4.71 -3.85 5.59
N ASP A 44 3.48 -3.39 5.82
CA ASP A 44 2.60 -2.90 4.75
C ASP A 44 3.24 -1.70 4.03
N LEU A 45 3.83 -0.76 4.76
CA LEU A 45 4.54 0.37 4.16
C LEU A 45 5.71 -0.09 3.28
N ILE A 46 6.50 -1.06 3.74
CA ILE A 46 7.58 -1.67 2.94
C ILE A 46 7.02 -2.31 1.67
N HIS A 47 5.91 -3.03 1.79
CA HIS A 47 5.24 -3.69 0.67
C HIS A 47 4.72 -2.69 -0.35
N PHE A 48 4.13 -1.57 0.07
CA PHE A 48 3.65 -0.51 -0.80
C PHE A 48 4.81 0.21 -1.49
N ILE A 49 5.88 0.57 -0.78
CA ILE A 49 7.06 1.19 -1.38
C ILE A 49 7.68 0.24 -2.42
N GLY A 50 7.80 -1.05 -2.10
CA GLY A 50 8.28 -2.06 -3.01
C GLY A 50 7.43 -2.16 -4.29
N ALA A 51 6.11 -2.22 -4.12
CA ALA A 51 5.17 -2.28 -5.25
C ALA A 51 5.15 -1.00 -6.09
N LEU A 52 5.17 0.19 -5.48
CA LEU A 52 5.14 1.46 -6.22
C LEU A 52 6.44 1.74 -7.00
N ASN A 53 7.54 1.08 -6.65
CA ASN A 53 8.84 1.29 -7.25
C ASN A 53 9.40 0.00 -7.88
N TYR A 54 8.52 -0.95 -8.23
CA TYR A 54 8.93 -2.28 -8.68
C TYR A 54 9.90 -2.25 -9.87
N GLU A 55 9.70 -1.35 -10.85
CA GLU A 55 10.58 -1.21 -12.01
C GLU A 55 12.02 -0.84 -11.66
N LYS A 56 12.25 -0.21 -10.50
CA LYS A 56 13.58 0.23 -10.03
C LYS A 56 14.20 -0.74 -9.02
N LEU A 57 13.37 -1.46 -8.27
CA LEU A 57 13.81 -2.30 -7.15
C LEU A 57 13.90 -3.77 -7.52
N ILE A 58 13.17 -4.22 -8.53
CA ILE A 58 13.01 -5.62 -8.88
C ILE A 58 13.48 -5.86 -10.32
N SER A 59 14.33 -6.87 -10.50
CA SER A 59 14.73 -7.32 -11.83
C SER A 59 13.57 -8.05 -12.52
N LEU A 60 12.83 -7.36 -13.37
CA LEU A 60 11.66 -7.93 -14.06
C LEU A 60 11.96 -9.22 -14.87
N PRO A 61 13.11 -9.33 -15.58
CA PRO A 61 13.40 -10.57 -16.31
C PRO A 61 13.71 -11.76 -15.40
N HIS A 62 14.16 -11.51 -14.16
CA HIS A 62 14.61 -12.53 -13.22
C HIS A 62 14.26 -12.14 -11.77
N PRO A 63 12.97 -12.20 -11.37
CA PRO A 63 12.59 -11.96 -9.98
C PRO A 63 13.19 -13.05 -9.09
N ALA A 64 13.79 -12.64 -7.97
CA ALA A 64 14.53 -13.53 -7.07
C ALA A 64 13.61 -14.36 -6.16
N SER A 65 12.34 -13.96 -6.02
CA SER A 65 11.40 -14.64 -5.11
C SER A 65 9.94 -14.42 -5.50
N ARG A 66 9.06 -15.27 -4.93
CA ARG A 66 7.61 -15.08 -5.00
C ARG A 66 7.19 -13.70 -4.48
N TYR A 67 7.82 -13.21 -3.42
CA TYR A 67 7.53 -11.90 -2.85
C TYR A 67 7.70 -10.78 -3.89
N GLU A 68 8.80 -10.83 -4.67
CA GLU A 68 9.06 -9.83 -5.71
C GLU A 68 8.03 -9.90 -6.83
N VAL A 69 7.66 -11.11 -7.26
CA VAL A 69 6.57 -11.31 -8.24
C VAL A 69 5.29 -10.66 -7.73
N GLU A 70 4.91 -10.90 -6.47
CA GLU A 70 3.71 -10.29 -5.88
C GLU A 70 3.80 -8.76 -5.85
N ARG A 71 4.95 -8.17 -5.52
CA ARG A 71 5.12 -6.70 -5.54
C ARG A 71 4.98 -6.13 -6.95
N VAL A 72 5.52 -6.81 -7.96
CA VAL A 72 5.38 -6.43 -9.37
C VAL A 72 3.91 -6.46 -9.78
N ILE A 73 3.18 -7.55 -9.49
CA ILE A 73 1.76 -7.68 -9.86
C ILE A 73 0.91 -6.61 -9.16
N VAL A 74 1.14 -6.35 -7.87
CA VAL A 74 0.47 -5.28 -7.13
C VAL A 74 0.76 -3.91 -7.77
N GLY A 75 2.02 -3.64 -8.11
CA GLY A 75 2.43 -2.40 -8.77
C GLY A 75 1.78 -2.20 -10.14
N ILE A 76 1.78 -3.23 -10.99
CA ILE A 76 1.10 -3.21 -12.30
C ILE A 76 -0.41 -2.97 -12.11
N THR A 77 -1.03 -3.67 -11.16
CA THR A 77 -2.47 -3.53 -10.89
C THR A 77 -2.79 -2.08 -10.54
N TYR A 78 -2.06 -1.50 -9.59
CA TYR A 78 -2.19 -0.08 -9.21
C TYR A 78 -2.09 0.86 -10.41
N GLU A 79 -1.07 0.67 -11.27
CA GLU A 79 -0.85 1.53 -12.43
C GLU A 79 -1.93 1.40 -13.51
N ARG A 80 -2.58 0.23 -13.61
CA ARG A 80 -3.57 -0.06 -14.66
C ARG A 80 -5.00 0.25 -14.24
N THR A 81 -5.31 0.22 -12.95
CA THR A 81 -6.70 0.26 -12.48
C THR A 81 -7.03 1.55 -11.74
N GLY A 82 -6.03 2.24 -11.19
CA GLY A 82 -6.24 3.41 -10.35
C GLY A 82 -6.84 3.09 -8.97
N VAL A 83 -6.99 1.81 -8.62
CA VAL A 83 -7.32 1.38 -7.25
C VAL A 83 -6.18 1.75 -6.33
N ASP A 84 -6.48 2.25 -5.14
CA ASP A 84 -5.47 2.66 -4.18
C ASP A 84 -4.57 1.47 -3.79
N ILE A 85 -3.25 1.71 -3.72
CA ILE A 85 -2.25 0.65 -3.46
C ILE A 85 -2.51 -0.09 -2.14
N GLU A 86 -3.14 0.58 -1.17
CA GLU A 86 -3.48 0.08 0.15
C GLU A 86 -4.65 -0.93 0.12
N GLU A 87 -5.47 -0.88 -0.93
CA GLU A 87 -6.62 -1.77 -1.14
C GLU A 87 -6.23 -3.05 -1.91
N ILE A 88 -5.09 -3.04 -2.60
CA ILE A 88 -4.63 -4.16 -3.43
C ILE A 88 -3.81 -5.15 -2.59
N LYS A 89 -4.41 -6.31 -2.29
CA LYS A 89 -3.73 -7.42 -1.60
C LYS A 89 -3.38 -8.52 -2.61
N PRO A 90 -2.29 -9.29 -2.40
CA PRO A 90 -1.96 -10.43 -3.26
C PRO A 90 -3.06 -11.49 -3.35
N SER A 91 -3.91 -11.58 -2.33
CA SER A 91 -5.06 -12.49 -2.28
C SER A 91 -6.34 -11.91 -2.89
N SER A 92 -6.33 -10.65 -3.32
CA SER A 92 -7.51 -10.00 -3.88
C SER A 92 -7.90 -10.62 -5.22
N ARG A 93 -9.20 -10.82 -5.43
CA ARG A 93 -9.79 -11.21 -6.71
C ARG A 93 -10.03 -9.97 -7.55
N PHE A 94 -9.53 -9.96 -8.78
CA PHE A 94 -9.66 -8.83 -9.71
C PHE A 94 -11.11 -8.33 -9.84
N THR A 95 -12.06 -9.23 -10.17
CA THR A 95 -13.46 -8.82 -10.39
C THR A 95 -14.23 -8.57 -9.10
N TYR A 96 -14.14 -9.47 -8.13
CA TYR A 96 -15.02 -9.43 -6.96
C TYR A 96 -14.54 -8.50 -5.85
N ASP A 97 -13.23 -8.37 -5.68
CA ASP A 97 -12.67 -7.55 -4.60
C ASP A 97 -12.23 -6.17 -5.11
N LEU A 98 -11.68 -6.11 -6.33
CA LEU A 98 -11.14 -4.87 -6.91
C LEU A 98 -12.07 -4.23 -7.96
N GLY A 99 -13.16 -4.90 -8.35
CA GLY A 99 -14.11 -4.37 -9.34
C GLY A 99 -13.55 -4.22 -10.75
N ILE A 100 -12.55 -5.03 -11.11
CA ILE A 100 -11.87 -5.01 -12.42
C ILE A 100 -12.54 -6.04 -13.35
N ASP A 101 -13.03 -5.57 -14.51
CA ASP A 101 -13.65 -6.38 -15.56
C ASP A 101 -12.62 -6.98 -16.53
#